data_AF-A0A3P9CWS7-F1
#
_entry.id   AF-A0A3P9CWS7-F1
#
_cell.length_a   1.000
_cell.length_b   1.000
_cell.length_c   1.000
_cell.angle_alpha   90.00
_cell.angle_beta   90.00
_cell.angle_gamma   90.00
#
_symmetry.space_group_name_H-M   'P 1'
#
loop_
_entity.id
_entity.type
_entity.pdbx_description
1 polymer ?
#
loop_
_entity_poly.entity_id
_entity_poly.type
_entity_poly.pdbx_seq_one_letter_code
_entity_poly.pdbx_strand_id
1 'polypeptide(L)'
;MTLFMHCISLRCIHPVCLRRASRQFCIHPVCLGKASRLFCIHPVCLRRASRQFCIHPVCLRKASRPFCIHPVCLRRASRPFCIHPVCLGKASRLFCIHLVCLRRASRQFCIHPVCLRRASRPFCIHPVCLRRASRQFCIHPVCLRRASRQFCIHPVCLRRASRLFCIHPVCLRRASRQFCIHPVCLRRASRQFCIHPVCLRRASRPFCIHPVCLR
;
A
#
# COMPACT_ATOMS: atom_id res chain seq x y z
N MET A 1 6.78 -11.88 40.07
CA MET A 1 6.98 -10.46 40.44
C MET A 1 6.94 -9.58 39.20
N THR A 2 5.81 -8.92 38.94
CA THR A 2 5.66 -7.98 37.82
C THR A 2 6.11 -6.60 38.31
N LEU A 3 7.36 -6.23 38.05
CA LEU A 3 7.88 -4.89 38.32
C LEU A 3 7.17 -3.88 37.43
N PHE A 4 6.09 -3.28 37.93
CA PHE A 4 5.48 -2.07 37.37
C PHE A 4 6.40 -0.88 37.68
N MET A 5 7.50 -0.78 36.95
CA MET A 5 8.36 0.39 37.05
C MET A 5 7.66 1.59 36.40
N HIS A 6 7.20 2.51 37.23
CA HIS A 6 7.00 3.89 36.83
C HIS A 6 8.39 4.47 36.53
N CYS A 7 8.91 4.20 35.33
CA CYS A 7 10.24 4.65 34.93
C CYS A 7 10.18 6.18 34.75
N ILE A 8 10.63 6.93 35.77
CA ILE A 8 10.82 8.39 35.73
C ILE A 8 12.05 8.75 34.89
N SER A 9 12.95 7.79 34.67
CA SER A 9 14.10 7.90 33.78
C SER A 9 13.70 8.02 32.30
N LEU A 10 14.43 8.87 31.57
CA LEU A 10 14.31 9.03 30.12
C LEU A 10 14.74 7.76 29.34
N ARG A 11 15.48 6.85 29.99
CA ARG A 11 16.02 5.62 29.40
C ARG A 11 15.64 4.41 30.25
N CYS A 12 15.02 3.41 29.63
CA CYS A 12 14.69 2.14 30.29
C CYS A 12 15.19 0.97 29.42
N ILE A 13 15.94 0.06 30.03
CA ILE A 13 16.49 -1.14 29.37
C ILE A 13 15.71 -2.33 29.94
N HIS A 14 15.01 -3.08 29.09
CA HIS A 14 14.13 -4.21 29.46
C HIS A 14 12.91 -3.92 30.36
N PRO A 15 12.12 -2.85 30.14
CA PRO A 15 10.89 -2.69 30.90
C PRO A 15 9.86 -3.75 30.47
N VAL A 16 9.38 -4.56 31.42
CA VAL A 16 8.34 -5.56 31.15
C VAL A 16 7.02 -4.85 30.79
N CYS A 17 6.56 -3.94 31.66
CA CYS A 17 5.28 -3.23 31.46
C CYS A 17 5.40 -1.75 31.78
N LEU A 18 5.26 -0.90 30.76
CA LEU A 18 5.17 0.56 30.90
C LEU A 18 3.76 1.02 30.53
N ARG A 19 2.98 1.42 31.54
CA ARG A 19 1.60 1.89 31.32
C ARG A 19 1.56 3.21 30.59
N ARG A 20 2.44 4.14 30.96
CA ARG A 20 2.58 5.47 30.36
C ARG A 20 4.07 5.78 30.17
N ALA A 21 4.38 6.30 29.00
CA ALA A 21 5.71 6.69 28.57
C ALA A 21 5.62 8.06 27.91
N SER A 22 6.45 9.01 28.31
CA SER A 22 6.52 10.32 27.64
C SER A 22 7.97 10.72 27.46
N ARG A 23 8.37 11.03 26.22
CA ARG A 23 9.75 11.39 25.87
C ARG A 23 10.76 10.33 26.34
N GLN A 24 10.46 9.07 26.04
CA GLN A 24 11.28 7.94 26.51
C GLN A 24 12.04 7.27 25.38
N PHE A 25 13.19 6.73 25.75
CA PHE A 25 13.99 5.78 25.00
C PHE A 25 13.90 4.42 25.68
N CYS A 26 13.43 3.40 24.97
CA CYS A 26 13.30 2.05 25.51
C CYS A 26 14.00 1.02 24.62
N ILE A 27 14.76 0.13 25.25
CA ILE A 27 15.31 -1.06 24.60
C ILE A 27 14.56 -2.28 25.14
N HIS A 28 14.09 -3.13 24.25
CA HIS A 28 13.35 -4.38 24.55
C HIS A 28 12.14 -4.22 25.50
N PRO A 29 11.24 -3.23 25.30
CA PRO A 29 10.01 -3.18 26.08
C PRO A 29 9.04 -4.30 25.67
N VAL A 30 8.54 -5.08 26.63
CA VAL A 30 7.54 -6.12 26.30
C VAL A 30 6.18 -5.46 26.02
N CYS A 31 5.67 -4.67 26.97
CA CYS A 31 4.36 -4.03 26.84
C CYS A 31 4.41 -2.52 27.11
N LEU A 32 4.04 -1.71 26.11
CA LEU A 32 3.88 -0.26 26.20
C LEU A 32 2.41 0.14 25.97
N GLY A 33 1.78 0.67 27.02
CA GLY A 33 0.37 1.03 27.04
C GLY A 33 0.06 2.31 26.25
N LYS A 34 0.44 3.46 26.81
CA LYS A 34 0.30 4.79 26.19
C LYS A 34 1.67 5.43 26.09
N ALA A 35 2.13 5.77 24.89
CA ALA A 35 3.38 6.50 24.72
C ALA A 35 3.22 7.82 23.93
N SER A 36 3.89 8.87 24.36
CA SER A 36 4.00 10.15 23.64
C SER A 36 5.47 10.50 23.41
N ARG A 37 5.90 10.57 22.14
CA ARG A 37 7.31 10.72 21.76
C ARG A 37 8.16 9.59 22.30
N LEU A 38 8.17 8.47 21.58
CA LEU A 38 8.88 7.26 21.97
C LEU A 38 9.93 6.92 20.91
N PHE A 39 11.15 6.67 21.34
CA PHE A 39 12.12 5.91 20.57
C PHE A 39 12.20 4.51 21.16
N CYS A 40 12.04 3.47 20.33
CA CYS A 40 12.05 2.12 20.85
C CYS A 40 12.73 1.09 19.94
N ILE A 41 13.53 0.23 20.53
CA ILE A 41 14.17 -0.88 19.82
C ILE A 41 13.56 -2.19 20.33
N HIS A 42 13.07 -3.02 19.41
CA HIS A 42 12.45 -4.33 19.68
C HIS A 42 11.26 -4.29 20.66
N PRO A 43 10.25 -3.40 20.49
CA PRO A 43 9.04 -3.51 21.31
C PRO A 43 8.22 -4.72 20.88
N VAL A 44 7.72 -5.51 21.84
CA VAL A 44 6.79 -6.60 21.50
C VAL A 44 5.40 -6.02 21.23
N CYS A 45 4.86 -5.24 22.17
CA CYS A 45 3.51 -4.70 22.06
C CYS A 45 3.42 -3.20 22.39
N LEU A 46 2.96 -2.41 21.42
CA LEU A 46 2.62 -0.99 21.56
C LEU A 46 1.13 -0.75 21.31
N ARG A 47 0.38 -0.44 22.38
CA ARG A 47 -1.08 -0.35 22.32
C ARG A 47 -1.57 0.99 21.75
N ARG A 48 -1.07 2.10 22.27
CA ARG A 48 -1.39 3.45 21.77
C ARG A 48 -0.15 4.30 21.84
N ALA A 49 0.29 4.87 20.73
CA ALA A 49 1.37 5.81 20.80
C ALA A 49 1.33 6.90 19.72
N SER A 50 1.91 8.05 20.06
CA SER A 50 1.91 9.27 19.26
C SER A 50 3.35 9.73 19.05
N ARG A 51 3.73 9.95 17.78
CA ARG A 51 5.10 10.26 17.33
C ARG A 51 6.10 9.23 17.84
N GLN A 52 6.39 8.23 17.03
CA GLN A 52 7.26 7.13 17.43
C GLN A 52 8.32 6.92 16.37
N PHE A 53 9.51 6.57 16.82
CA PHE A 53 10.50 5.89 16.00
C PHE A 53 10.72 4.52 16.62
N CYS A 54 10.40 3.45 15.88
CA CYS A 54 10.61 2.10 16.40
C CYS A 54 11.27 1.18 15.39
N ILE A 55 12.24 0.42 15.87
CA ILE A 55 12.98 -0.59 15.11
C ILE A 55 12.48 -1.97 15.57
N HIS A 56 12.13 -2.83 14.61
CA HIS A 56 11.61 -4.18 14.85
C HIS A 56 10.39 -4.28 15.80
N PRO A 57 9.34 -3.43 15.67
CA PRO A 57 8.16 -3.61 16.49
C PRO A 57 7.33 -4.81 16.03
N VAL A 58 7.01 -5.72 16.95
CA VAL A 58 6.17 -6.88 16.62
C VAL A 58 4.72 -6.42 16.40
N CYS A 59 4.12 -5.71 17.37
CA CYS A 59 2.72 -5.29 17.29
C CYS A 59 2.48 -3.82 17.66
N LEU A 60 1.94 -3.05 16.70
CA LEU A 60 1.48 -1.67 16.86
C LEU A 60 -0.04 -1.56 16.64
N ARG A 61 -0.82 -1.38 17.72
CA ARG A 61 -2.29 -1.42 17.62
C ARG A 61 -2.89 -0.09 17.11
N LYS A 62 -2.47 1.04 17.68
CA LYS A 62 -2.90 2.39 17.28
C LYS A 62 -1.70 3.33 17.33
N ALA A 63 -1.32 3.86 16.18
CA ALA A 63 -0.20 4.78 16.07
C ALA A 63 -0.56 6.05 15.30
N SER A 64 -0.10 7.21 15.79
CA SER A 64 -0.16 8.47 15.05
C SER A 64 1.26 8.91 14.71
N ARG A 65 1.53 9.13 13.42
CA ARG A 65 2.85 9.47 12.89
C ARG A 65 3.98 8.52 13.36
N PRO A 66 3.82 7.19 13.24
CA PRO A 66 4.94 6.29 13.48
C PRO A 66 5.91 6.32 12.30
N PHE A 67 7.20 6.31 12.63
CA PHE A 67 8.27 5.85 11.76
C PHE A 67 8.67 4.45 12.25
N CYS A 68 8.57 3.44 11.39
CA CYS A 68 8.90 2.06 11.77
C CYS A 68 9.80 1.40 10.75
N ILE A 69 10.82 0.71 11.26
CA ILE A 69 11.68 -0.17 10.48
C ILE A 69 11.35 -1.61 10.88
N HIS A 70 11.05 -2.47 9.91
CA HIS A 70 10.65 -3.87 10.10
C HIS A 70 9.47 -4.10 11.06
N PRO A 71 8.34 -3.36 10.98
CA PRO A 71 7.18 -3.68 11.79
C PRO A 71 6.50 -4.97 11.30
N VAL A 72 6.27 -5.93 12.18
CA VAL A 72 5.55 -7.16 11.81
C VAL A 72 4.07 -6.84 11.59
N CYS A 73 3.40 -6.22 12.57
CA CYS A 73 1.99 -5.91 12.49
C CYS A 73 1.67 -4.48 12.94
N LEU A 74 1.04 -3.70 12.06
CA LEU A 74 0.47 -2.40 12.43
C LEU A 74 -1.02 -2.30 12.05
N ARG A 75 -1.88 -2.27 13.07
CA ARG A 75 -3.34 -2.45 12.90
C ARG A 75 -4.05 -1.19 12.43
N ARG A 76 -3.73 -0.05 13.03
CA ARG A 76 -4.28 1.27 12.66
C ARG A 76 -3.20 2.33 12.79
N ALA A 77 -2.86 3.00 11.67
CA ALA A 77 -1.98 4.16 11.72
C ALA A 77 -2.52 5.36 10.95
N SER A 78 -2.26 6.52 11.51
CA SER A 78 -2.39 7.79 10.80
C SER A 78 -1.01 8.29 10.43
N ARG A 79 -0.81 8.64 9.16
CA ARG A 79 0.48 9.11 8.62
C ARG A 79 1.70 8.21 8.94
N PRO A 80 1.62 6.87 8.78
CA PRO A 80 2.79 6.01 8.98
C PRO A 80 3.83 6.18 7.86
N PHE A 81 5.10 6.18 8.25
CA PHE A 81 6.24 5.87 7.39
C PHE A 81 6.78 4.50 7.81
N CYS A 82 6.83 3.55 6.89
CA CYS A 82 7.30 2.20 7.21
C CYS A 82 8.31 1.69 6.18
N ILE A 83 9.37 1.07 6.68
CA ILE A 83 10.34 0.31 5.89
C ILE A 83 10.14 -1.17 6.24
N HIS A 84 9.97 -2.03 5.25
CA HIS A 84 9.72 -3.47 5.40
C HIS A 84 8.55 -3.88 6.35
N PRO A 85 7.36 -3.25 6.34
CA PRO A 85 6.21 -3.80 7.05
C PRO A 85 5.72 -5.12 6.45
N VAL A 86 5.48 -6.11 7.32
CA VAL A 86 4.80 -7.34 6.91
C VAL A 86 3.30 -7.08 6.73
N CYS A 87 2.61 -6.65 7.81
CA CYS A 87 1.15 -6.49 7.78
C CYS A 87 0.67 -5.11 8.23
N LEU A 88 -0.11 -4.45 7.36
CA LEU A 88 -0.83 -3.21 7.66
C LEU A 88 -2.36 -3.38 7.57
N GLY A 89 -3.06 -3.08 8.65
CA GLY A 89 -4.52 -3.19 8.73
C GLY A 89 -5.25 -2.01 8.07
N LYS A 90 -5.10 -0.82 8.67
CA LYS A 90 -5.71 0.43 8.19
C LYS A 90 -4.71 1.58 8.24
N ALA A 91 -4.52 2.28 7.12
CA ALA A 91 -3.68 3.47 7.04
C ALA A 91 -4.39 4.64 6.34
N SER A 92 -4.18 5.89 6.80
CA SER A 92 -4.82 7.07 6.19
C SER A 92 -3.95 7.75 5.12
N ARG A 93 -2.65 7.91 5.38
CA ARG A 93 -1.65 8.56 4.53
C ARG A 93 -0.33 7.79 4.65
N LEU A 94 -0.24 6.64 4.00
CA LEU A 94 0.89 5.73 4.13
C LEU A 94 2.03 6.13 3.19
N PHE A 95 3.26 6.11 3.68
CA PHE A 95 4.45 5.95 2.86
C PHE A 95 5.13 4.61 3.21
N CYS A 96 5.47 3.81 2.21
CA CYS A 96 6.10 2.51 2.43
C CYS A 96 7.05 2.09 1.29
N ILE A 97 8.17 1.45 1.62
CA ILE A 97 9.15 0.98 0.63
C ILE A 97 8.91 -0.49 0.25
N HIS A 98 8.76 -1.40 1.21
CA HIS A 98 8.55 -2.83 0.96
C HIS A 98 7.41 -3.35 1.81
N LEU A 99 6.25 -3.59 1.22
CA LEU A 99 5.04 -3.95 1.95
C LEU A 99 4.56 -5.31 1.52
N VAL A 100 4.46 -6.27 2.44
CA VAL A 100 3.88 -7.57 2.10
C VAL A 100 2.37 -7.43 1.94
N CYS A 101 1.65 -6.96 2.96
CA CYS A 101 0.18 -6.90 2.93
C CYS A 101 -0.40 -5.61 3.51
N LEU A 102 -1.32 -4.99 2.78
CA LEU A 102 -2.17 -3.89 3.28
C LEU A 102 -3.65 -4.10 2.96
N ARG A 103 -4.45 -4.11 4.03
CA ARG A 103 -5.89 -4.40 3.93
C ARG A 103 -6.71 -3.18 3.48
N ARG A 104 -6.45 -1.98 4.03
CA ARG A 104 -7.19 -0.77 3.67
C ARG A 104 -6.33 0.48 3.80
N ALA A 105 -6.33 1.32 2.77
CA ALA A 105 -5.77 2.66 2.84
C ALA A 105 -6.57 3.70 2.07
N SER A 106 -6.46 4.95 2.51
CA SER A 106 -7.05 6.10 1.81
C SER A 106 -6.06 6.68 0.80
N ARG A 107 -4.97 7.30 1.26
CA ARG A 107 -3.88 7.80 0.42
C ARG A 107 -2.62 6.99 0.74
N GLN A 108 -1.90 6.56 -0.28
CA GLN A 108 -0.66 5.82 -0.07
C GLN A 108 0.32 6.04 -1.22
N PHE A 109 1.60 6.06 -0.86
CA PHE A 109 2.73 5.89 -1.75
C PHE A 109 3.45 4.60 -1.33
N CYS A 110 3.58 3.64 -2.24
CA CYS A 110 4.25 2.36 -1.97
C CYS A 110 5.20 2.00 -3.11
N ILE A 111 6.45 1.67 -2.80
CA ILE A 111 7.42 1.32 -3.84
C ILE A 111 7.21 -0.14 -4.29
N HIS A 112 7.37 -1.10 -3.38
CA HIS A 112 7.22 -2.53 -3.66
C HIS A 112 6.12 -3.18 -2.79
N PRO A 113 4.83 -2.89 -3.01
CA PRO A 113 3.77 -3.59 -2.30
C PRO A 113 3.41 -4.92 -2.99
N VAL A 114 3.46 -6.03 -2.26
CA VAL A 114 3.03 -7.33 -2.77
C VAL A 114 1.49 -7.37 -2.88
N CYS A 115 0.76 -7.10 -1.79
CA CYS A 115 -0.70 -7.21 -1.77
C CYS A 115 -1.43 -5.98 -1.20
N LEU A 116 -2.26 -5.36 -2.05
CA LEU A 116 -3.13 -4.22 -1.70
C LEU A 116 -4.61 -4.56 -1.90
N ARG A 117 -5.38 -4.69 -0.81
CA ARG A 117 -6.77 -5.16 -0.92
C ARG A 117 -7.78 -4.06 -1.27
N ARG A 118 -7.71 -2.89 -0.61
CA ARG A 118 -8.61 -1.74 -0.84
C ARG A 118 -7.83 -0.43 -0.68
N ALA A 119 -7.66 0.33 -1.74
CA ALA A 119 -6.97 1.62 -1.70
C ALA A 119 -7.78 2.71 -2.42
N SER A 120 -7.99 3.88 -1.80
CA SER A 120 -8.75 4.94 -2.46
C SER A 120 -7.92 5.69 -3.50
N ARG A 121 -6.71 6.13 -3.11
CA ARG A 121 -5.76 6.90 -3.93
C ARG A 121 -4.34 6.34 -3.81
N PRO A 122 -4.06 5.14 -4.36
CA PRO A 122 -2.71 4.58 -4.36
C PRO A 122 -1.85 5.16 -5.48
N PHE A 123 -0.62 5.52 -5.13
CA PHE A 123 0.52 5.62 -6.04
C PHE A 123 1.44 4.44 -5.73
N CYS A 124 1.74 3.60 -6.73
CA CYS A 124 2.59 2.42 -6.54
C CYS A 124 3.60 2.26 -7.68
N ILE A 125 4.85 1.91 -7.36
CA ILE A 125 5.88 1.72 -8.39
C ILE A 125 5.81 0.30 -8.94
N HIS A 126 6.04 -0.71 -8.10
CA HIS A 126 6.03 -2.13 -8.47
C HIS A 126 5.00 -2.94 -7.65
N PRO A 127 3.68 -2.66 -7.78
CA PRO A 127 2.69 -3.44 -7.06
C PRO A 127 2.49 -4.82 -7.73
N VAL A 128 2.62 -5.90 -6.97
CA VAL A 128 2.32 -7.24 -7.50
C VAL A 128 0.81 -7.41 -7.67
N CYS A 129 0.02 -7.15 -6.62
CA CYS A 129 -1.42 -7.36 -6.63
C CYS A 129 -2.19 -6.20 -6.00
N LEU A 130 -3.09 -5.58 -6.78
CA LEU A 130 -4.06 -4.61 -6.28
C LEU A 130 -5.49 -5.03 -6.63
N ARG A 131 -6.29 -5.29 -5.59
CA ARG A 131 -7.63 -5.88 -5.76
C ARG A 131 -8.73 -4.86 -6.06
N ARG A 132 -8.75 -3.72 -5.35
CA ARG A 132 -9.73 -2.65 -5.54
C ARG A 132 -9.09 -1.28 -5.32
N ALA A 133 -9.19 -0.41 -6.32
CA ALA A 133 -8.91 1.01 -6.14
C ALA A 133 -9.95 1.94 -6.77
N SER A 134 -10.01 3.17 -6.26
CA SER A 134 -10.86 4.21 -6.83
C SER A 134 -10.10 5.04 -7.87
N ARG A 135 -8.96 5.63 -7.49
CA ARG A 135 -8.11 6.43 -8.38
C ARG A 135 -6.65 6.01 -8.20
N GLN A 136 -6.11 5.24 -9.12
CA GLN A 136 -4.77 4.68 -8.97
C GLN A 136 -3.79 5.16 -10.05
N PHE A 137 -2.54 5.32 -9.64
CA PHE A 137 -1.38 5.48 -10.51
C PHE A 137 -0.41 4.33 -10.22
N CYS A 138 -0.02 3.56 -11.24
CA CYS A 138 0.95 2.48 -11.07
C CYS A 138 1.97 2.45 -12.21
N ILE A 139 3.25 2.18 -11.92
CA ILE A 139 4.28 2.14 -12.97
C ILE A 139 4.37 0.73 -13.57
N HIS A 140 4.75 -0.26 -12.78
CA HIS A 140 4.92 -1.67 -13.21
C HIS A 140 3.99 -2.61 -12.43
N PRO A 141 2.66 -2.49 -12.55
CA PRO A 141 1.76 -3.38 -11.84
C PRO A 141 1.65 -4.75 -12.53
N VAL A 142 1.81 -5.83 -11.76
CA VAL A 142 1.60 -7.19 -12.30
C VAL A 142 0.11 -7.47 -12.46
N CYS A 143 -0.70 -7.30 -11.41
CA CYS A 143 -2.12 -7.63 -11.43
C CYS A 143 -3.02 -6.55 -10.80
N LEU A 144 -3.90 -5.95 -11.60
CA LEU A 144 -4.93 -5.00 -11.15
C LEU A 144 -6.34 -5.51 -11.46
N ARG A 145 -7.13 -5.77 -10.41
CA ARG A 145 -8.43 -6.46 -10.56
C ARG A 145 -9.62 -5.54 -10.84
N ARG A 146 -9.76 -4.44 -10.09
CA ARG A 146 -10.89 -3.52 -10.21
C ARG A 146 -10.45 -2.10 -9.89
N ALA A 147 -10.65 -1.18 -10.84
CA ALA A 147 -10.41 0.24 -10.65
C ALA A 147 -11.52 1.10 -11.26
N SER A 148 -11.84 2.24 -10.65
CA SER A 148 -12.74 3.22 -11.27
C SER A 148 -11.98 4.10 -12.25
N ARG A 149 -10.86 4.69 -11.81
CA ARG A 149 -9.94 5.48 -12.65
C ARG A 149 -8.52 4.98 -12.46
N GLN A 150 -7.82 4.77 -13.56
CA GLN A 150 -6.50 4.17 -13.54
C GLN A 150 -5.59 4.81 -14.59
N PHE A 151 -4.36 5.09 -14.16
CA PHE A 151 -3.23 5.39 -15.04
C PHE A 151 -2.15 4.34 -14.78
N CYS A 152 -1.69 3.63 -15.82
CA CYS A 152 -0.61 2.66 -15.70
C CYS A 152 0.38 2.71 -16.85
N ILE A 153 1.67 2.49 -16.56
CA ILE A 153 2.72 2.54 -17.58
C ILE A 153 2.89 1.14 -18.20
N HIS A 154 3.37 0.15 -17.44
CA HIS A 154 3.63 -1.22 -17.89
C HIS A 154 2.79 -2.25 -17.13
N PRO A 155 1.45 -2.26 -17.27
CA PRO A 155 0.62 -3.25 -16.60
C PRO A 155 0.64 -4.61 -17.31
N VAL A 156 0.90 -5.69 -16.57
CA VAL A 156 0.80 -7.05 -17.14
C VAL A 156 -0.66 -7.46 -17.28
N CYS A 157 -1.45 -7.41 -16.20
CA CYS A 157 -2.84 -7.86 -16.21
C CYS A 157 -3.83 -6.85 -15.62
N LEU A 158 -4.77 -6.37 -16.45
CA LEU A 158 -5.87 -5.48 -16.08
C LEU A 158 -7.23 -6.13 -16.29
N ARG A 159 -7.97 -6.40 -15.20
CA ARG A 159 -9.23 -7.17 -15.30
C ARG A 159 -10.48 -6.31 -15.53
N ARG A 160 -10.65 -5.21 -14.79
CA ARG A 160 -11.82 -4.32 -14.89
C ARG A 160 -11.44 -2.87 -14.56
N ALA A 161 -11.68 -1.96 -15.49
CA ALA A 161 -11.57 -0.52 -15.27
C ALA A 161 -12.80 0.22 -15.82
N SER A 162 -13.25 1.29 -15.16
CA SER A 162 -14.27 2.17 -15.76
C SER A 162 -13.64 3.20 -16.70
N ARG A 163 -12.55 3.84 -16.26
CA ARG A 163 -11.73 4.75 -17.07
C ARG A 163 -10.27 4.35 -16.92
N LEU A 164 -9.60 4.14 -18.05
CA LEU A 164 -8.21 3.72 -18.09
C LEU A 164 -7.39 4.57 -19.06
N PHE A 165 -6.20 4.94 -18.61
CA PHE A 165 -5.08 5.33 -19.46
C PHE A 165 -3.94 4.32 -19.27
N CYS A 166 -3.39 3.77 -20.34
CA CYS A 166 -2.30 2.81 -20.24
C CYS A 166 -1.26 2.89 -21.37
N ILE A 167 0.04 2.64 -21.10
CA ILE A 167 1.10 2.85 -22.12
C ILE A 167 1.58 1.55 -22.77
N HIS A 168 1.74 0.47 -22.01
CA HIS A 168 2.19 -0.82 -22.53
C HIS A 168 1.45 -1.96 -21.81
N PRO A 169 0.12 -2.08 -21.97
CA PRO A 169 -0.61 -3.17 -21.34
C PRO A 169 -0.37 -4.49 -22.09
N VAL A 170 -0.05 -5.55 -21.36
CA VAL A 170 -0.02 -6.89 -21.96
C VAL A 170 -1.44 -7.41 -22.13
N CYS A 171 -2.21 -7.47 -21.04
CA CYS A 171 -3.57 -8.02 -21.05
C CYS A 171 -4.59 -7.08 -20.41
N LEU A 172 -5.62 -6.72 -21.17
CA LEU A 172 -6.79 -6.00 -20.67
C LEU A 172 -8.09 -6.73 -21.00
N ARG A 173 -8.86 -7.07 -19.96
CA ARG A 173 -10.06 -7.87 -20.12
C ARG A 173 -11.34 -7.07 -20.32
N ARG A 174 -11.56 -6.01 -19.54
CA ARG A 174 -12.77 -5.17 -19.60
C ARG A 174 -12.46 -3.73 -19.23
N ALA A 175 -12.79 -2.78 -20.11
CA ALA A 175 -12.82 -1.36 -19.79
C ALA A 175 -14.02 -0.66 -20.40
N SER A 176 -14.63 0.31 -19.70
CA SER A 176 -15.71 1.09 -20.31
C SER A 176 -15.15 2.19 -21.23
N ARG A 177 -14.22 2.99 -20.72
CA ARG A 177 -13.48 4.00 -21.50
C ARG A 177 -11.99 3.73 -21.35
N GLN A 178 -11.27 3.61 -22.46
CA GLN A 178 -9.84 3.40 -22.41
C GLN A 178 -9.08 4.16 -23.50
N PHE A 179 -7.93 4.68 -23.11
CA PHE A 179 -6.86 5.14 -23.99
C PHE A 179 -5.65 4.26 -23.72
N CYS A 180 -5.15 3.55 -24.72
CA CYS A 180 -3.95 2.76 -24.54
C CYS A 180 -2.97 2.86 -25.70
N ILE A 181 -1.69 3.00 -25.38
CA ILE A 181 -0.57 2.93 -26.32
C ILE A 181 -0.08 1.47 -26.31
N HIS A 182 0.43 0.96 -27.43
CA HIS A 182 1.00 -0.38 -27.61
C HIS A 182 0.31 -1.54 -26.85
N PRO A 183 -1.02 -1.72 -26.92
CA PRO A 183 -1.65 -2.80 -26.21
C PRO A 183 -1.48 -4.13 -26.94
N VAL A 184 -1.04 -5.17 -26.22
CA VAL A 184 -0.91 -6.51 -26.80
C VAL A 184 -2.29 -7.16 -26.94
N CYS A 185 -3.05 -7.32 -25.86
CA CYS A 185 -4.36 -7.99 -25.89
C CYS A 185 -5.47 -7.17 -25.21
N LEU A 186 -6.50 -6.79 -25.98
CA LEU A 186 -7.70 -6.09 -25.49
C LEU A 186 -8.96 -6.89 -25.82
N ARG A 187 -9.74 -7.30 -24.81
CA ARG A 187 -10.83 -8.28 -25.02
C ARG A 187 -12.26 -7.74 -25.04
N ARG A 188 -12.57 -6.69 -24.28
CA ARG A 188 -13.92 -6.07 -24.26
C ARG A 188 -13.79 -4.61 -23.86
N ALA A 189 -14.20 -3.72 -24.76
CA ALA A 189 -14.23 -2.30 -24.47
C ALA A 189 -15.44 -1.61 -25.09
N SER A 190 -16.00 -0.59 -24.42
CA SER A 190 -17.16 0.12 -24.96
C SER A 190 -16.86 1.42 -25.70
N ARG A 191 -15.78 2.12 -25.34
CA ARG A 191 -15.24 3.28 -26.03
C ARG A 191 -13.72 3.23 -25.89
N GLN A 192 -13.03 3.10 -27.01
CA GLN A 192 -11.61 2.80 -26.99
C GLN A 192 -10.86 3.66 -28.01
N PHE A 193 -9.75 4.23 -27.56
CA PHE A 193 -8.72 4.81 -28.39
C PHE A 193 -7.43 4.01 -28.20
N CYS A 194 -6.84 3.47 -29.27
CA CYS A 194 -5.58 2.76 -29.19
C CYS A 194 -4.59 3.14 -30.29
N ILE A 195 -3.31 3.12 -29.95
CA ILE A 195 -2.20 3.29 -30.89
C ILE A 195 -1.41 1.99 -30.89
N HIS A 196 -1.15 1.42 -32.06
CA HIS A 196 -0.47 0.13 -32.28
C HIS A 196 -1.06 -1.05 -31.50
N PRO A 197 -2.38 -1.32 -31.56
CA PRO A 197 -2.92 -2.53 -30.93
C PRO A 197 -2.53 -3.79 -31.70
N VAL A 198 -2.04 -4.81 -31.00
CA VAL A 198 -1.73 -6.11 -31.60
C VAL A 198 -3.01 -6.92 -31.77
N CYS A 199 -3.76 -7.16 -30.69
CA CYS A 199 -4.99 -7.94 -30.71
C CYS A 199 -6.13 -7.21 -30.01
N LEU A 200 -7.21 -6.96 -30.76
CA LEU A 200 -8.46 -6.39 -30.24
C LEU A 200 -9.60 -7.36 -30.50
N ARG A 201 -10.41 -7.63 -29.47
CA ARG A 201 -11.63 -8.45 -29.55
C ARG A 201 -12.81 -7.68 -28.96
N ARG A 202 -13.99 -7.78 -29.59
CA ARG A 202 -15.28 -7.31 -29.05
C ARG A 202 -15.22 -5.87 -28.50
N ALA A 203 -14.86 -4.91 -29.35
CA ALA A 203 -14.98 -3.49 -29.03
C ALA A 203 -16.24 -2.90 -29.66
N SER A 204 -17.00 -2.13 -28.89
CA SER A 204 -17.95 -1.18 -29.48
C SER A 204 -17.24 0.17 -29.64
N ARG A 205 -17.38 0.81 -30.79
CA ARG A 205 -16.79 2.13 -31.09
C ARG A 205 -15.26 2.21 -30.84
N PRO A 206 -14.45 1.32 -31.45
CA PRO A 206 -12.99 1.45 -31.41
C PRO A 206 -12.51 2.55 -32.36
N PHE A 207 -11.52 3.32 -31.93
CA PHE A 207 -10.65 4.12 -32.79
C PHE A 207 -9.22 3.60 -32.59
N CYS A 208 -8.59 3.13 -33.68
CA CYS A 208 -7.26 2.53 -33.63
C CYS A 208 -6.37 3.15 -34.69
N ILE A 209 -5.12 3.46 -34.31
CA ILE A 209 -4.06 3.88 -35.22
C ILE A 209 -3.08 2.70 -35.35
N HIS A 210 -2.75 2.31 -36.58
CA HIS A 210 -1.86 1.17 -36.91
C HIS A 210 -2.23 -0.16 -36.21
N PRO A 211 -3.46 -0.69 -36.36
CA PRO A 211 -3.80 -2.00 -35.81
C PRO A 211 -3.14 -3.15 -36.57
N VAL A 212 -2.67 -4.17 -35.86
CA VAL A 212 -2.16 -5.42 -36.46
C VAL A 212 -3.30 -6.41 -36.71
N CYS A 213 -4.13 -6.68 -35.70
CA CYS A 213 -5.27 -7.59 -35.82
C CYS A 213 -6.53 -7.06 -35.10
N LEU A 214 -7.62 -6.90 -35.84
CA LEU A 214 -8.95 -6.58 -35.33
C LEU A 214 -9.88 -7.80 -35.53
N ARG A 215 -10.48 -8.29 -34.45
CA ARG A 215 -11.49 -9.37 -34.42
C ARG A 215 -12.67 -9.00 -33.52
#